data_AF-A0A7V2WN62-F1
#
_entry.id   AF-A0A7V2WN62-F1
#
_cell.length_a   1.000
_cell.length_b   1.000
_cell.length_c   1.000
_cell.angle_alpha   90.00
_cell.angle_beta   90.00
_cell.angle_gamma   90.00
#
_symmetry.space_group_name_H-M   'P 1'
#
loop_
_entity.id
_entity.type
_entity.pdbx_description
1 polymer ?
#
loop_
_entity_poly.entity_id
_entity_poly.type
_entity_poly.pdbx_seq_one_letter_code
_entity_poly.pdbx_strand_id
1 'polypeptide(L)'
;DASKGGESELLDPEIAYIRLRDENPDFIAAMMHPKAMIIPANNDPRSDFRPDSIGPVFETDPVSGHLNMRYTARSRNIIWRDDPVTTQARSFLTAVLQNDPLIVRHKLKSGQGIISNNVLHNRTGFIDASDDSSSRLLYRIRYKERVSVA
;
A
#
# COMPACT_ATOMS: atom_id res chain seq x y z
N ASP A 1 11.02 20.63 -5.87
CA ASP A 1 11.06 19.29 -5.23
C ASP A 1 11.68 19.44 -3.84
N ALA A 2 11.49 18.46 -2.94
CA ALA A 2 11.99 18.62 -1.55
C ALA A 2 13.52 18.66 -1.50
N SER A 3 14.08 19.49 -0.62
CA SER A 3 15.54 19.61 -0.46
C SER A 3 16.16 18.28 0.02
N LYS A 4 15.54 17.64 1.02
CA LYS A 4 15.95 16.34 1.58
C LYS A 4 14.76 15.39 1.72
N GLY A 5 15.00 14.09 1.49
CA GLY A 5 13.98 13.05 1.59
C GLY A 5 12.90 13.16 0.51
N GLY A 6 11.71 12.65 0.80
CA GLY A 6 10.56 12.69 -0.12
C GLY A 6 10.65 11.65 -1.25
N GLU A 7 11.52 10.67 -1.05
CA GLU A 7 11.64 9.47 -1.88
C GLU A 7 10.34 8.67 -1.84
N SER A 8 9.91 8.24 -3.01
CA SER A 8 8.79 7.31 -3.16
C SER A 8 9.35 5.90 -3.17
N GLU A 9 8.72 5.02 -2.42
CA GLU A 9 9.08 3.61 -2.38
C GLU A 9 7.90 2.82 -2.93
N LEU A 10 8.15 1.91 -3.87
CA LEU A 10 7.13 1.13 -4.55
C LEU A 10 7.50 -0.33 -4.54
N LEU A 11 6.52 -1.19 -4.27
CA LEU A 11 6.67 -2.64 -4.39
C LEU A 11 5.47 -3.22 -5.11
N ASP A 12 5.73 -4.13 -6.04
CA ASP A 12 4.68 -4.89 -6.70
C ASP A 12 3.97 -5.81 -5.68
N PRO A 13 2.64 -5.77 -5.57
CA PRO A 13 1.88 -6.70 -4.73
C PRO A 13 2.18 -8.17 -4.99
N GLU A 14 2.50 -8.57 -6.23
CA GLU A 14 2.83 -9.95 -6.57
C GLU A 14 4.16 -10.39 -5.96
N ILE A 15 5.13 -9.48 -5.86
CA ILE A 15 6.39 -9.76 -5.14
C ILE A 15 6.08 -10.02 -3.67
N ALA A 16 5.29 -9.15 -3.02
CA ALA A 16 4.90 -9.32 -1.63
C ALA A 16 4.15 -10.65 -1.40
N TYR A 17 3.26 -11.02 -2.31
CA TYR A 17 2.57 -12.31 -2.31
C TYR A 17 3.55 -13.48 -2.39
N ILE A 18 4.48 -13.45 -3.36
CA ILE A 18 5.47 -14.52 -3.53
C ILE A 18 6.32 -14.67 -2.27
N ARG A 19 6.81 -13.55 -1.67
CA ARG A 19 7.59 -13.60 -0.42
C ARG A 19 6.82 -14.27 0.72
N LEU A 20 5.56 -13.89 0.91
CA LEU A 20 4.71 -14.48 1.96
C LEU A 20 4.48 -15.97 1.72
N ARG A 21 4.18 -16.35 0.48
CA ARG A 21 3.93 -17.75 0.10
C ARG A 21 5.17 -18.62 0.29
N ASP A 22 6.32 -18.12 -0.14
CA ASP A 22 7.59 -18.87 -0.11
C ASP A 22 8.09 -19.04 1.34
N GLU A 23 7.81 -18.08 2.23
CA GLU A 23 8.06 -18.22 3.67
C GLU A 23 7.12 -19.24 4.33
N ASN A 24 5.81 -19.06 4.14
CA ASN A 24 4.81 -19.99 4.65
C ASN A 24 3.50 -19.87 3.83
N PRO A 25 3.06 -20.92 3.12
CA PRO A 25 1.82 -20.88 2.34
C PRO A 25 0.57 -20.56 3.18
N ASP A 26 0.56 -20.86 4.47
CA ASP A 26 -0.54 -20.52 5.37
C ASP A 26 -0.69 -19.00 5.55
N PHE A 27 0.37 -18.22 5.32
CA PHE A 27 0.29 -16.76 5.32
C PHE A 27 -0.61 -16.24 4.21
N ILE A 28 -0.59 -16.87 3.04
CA ILE A 28 -1.51 -16.51 1.95
C ILE A 28 -2.94 -16.88 2.32
N ALA A 29 -3.17 -18.08 2.87
CA ALA A 29 -4.50 -18.47 3.32
C ALA A 29 -5.07 -17.50 4.37
N ALA A 30 -4.23 -17.04 5.31
CA ALA A 30 -4.61 -16.03 6.29
C ALA A 30 -4.89 -14.66 5.65
N MET A 31 -4.04 -14.21 4.73
CA MET A 31 -4.17 -12.91 4.07
C MET A 31 -5.28 -12.86 3.02
N MET A 32 -5.70 -13.99 2.45
CA MET A 32 -6.85 -14.09 1.53
C MET A 32 -8.18 -14.36 2.26
N HIS A 33 -8.17 -14.48 3.59
CA HIS A 33 -9.40 -14.71 4.33
C HIS A 33 -10.37 -13.51 4.18
N PRO A 34 -11.69 -13.72 3.96
CA PRO A 34 -12.66 -12.63 3.74
C PRO A 34 -12.78 -11.63 4.90
N LYS A 35 -12.25 -11.96 6.07
CA LYS A 35 -12.23 -11.10 7.27
C LYS A 35 -10.81 -10.82 7.77
N ALA A 36 -9.79 -10.95 6.92
CA ALA A 36 -8.38 -10.79 7.32
C ALA A 36 -8.11 -9.39 7.92
N MET A 37 -8.69 -8.35 7.31
CA MET A 37 -8.47 -6.96 7.70
C MET A 37 -9.76 -6.14 7.66
N ILE A 38 -9.94 -5.31 8.67
CA ILE A 38 -11.03 -4.35 8.79
C ILE A 38 -10.44 -2.94 8.89
N ILE A 39 -10.89 -2.06 8.00
CA ILE A 39 -10.67 -0.62 8.08
C ILE A 39 -11.95 -0.03 8.66
N PRO A 40 -11.98 0.38 9.95
CA PRO A 40 -13.15 0.88 10.62
C PRO A 40 -13.77 2.07 9.90
N ALA A 41 -15.05 2.31 10.19
CA ALA A 41 -15.81 3.42 9.66
C ALA A 41 -15.11 4.76 9.93
N ASN A 42 -15.27 5.69 8.99
CA ASN A 42 -14.88 7.06 9.21
C ASN A 42 -16.06 7.81 9.84
N ASN A 43 -15.91 8.19 11.10
CA ASN A 43 -16.92 8.90 11.88
C ASN A 43 -16.57 10.38 12.09
N ASP A 44 -15.58 10.94 11.36
CA ASP A 44 -15.26 12.37 11.46
C ASP A 44 -16.42 13.18 10.84
N PRO A 45 -17.12 14.03 11.63
CA PRO A 45 -18.27 14.80 11.18
C PRO A 45 -17.94 15.84 10.08
N ARG A 46 -16.65 16.07 9.81
CA ARG A 46 -16.19 16.97 8.73
C ARG A 46 -15.93 16.22 7.41
N SER A 47 -16.17 14.91 7.37
CA SER A 47 -15.95 14.07 6.20
C SER A 47 -17.17 13.20 5.92
N ASP A 48 -17.31 12.77 4.68
CA ASP A 48 -18.37 11.83 4.32
C ASP A 48 -18.25 10.54 5.13
N PHE A 49 -19.40 10.08 5.61
CA PHE A 49 -19.49 8.81 6.31
C PHE A 49 -19.04 7.67 5.40
N ARG A 50 -18.10 6.87 5.88
CA ARG A 50 -17.67 5.62 5.23
C ARG A 50 -17.88 4.49 6.23
N PRO A 51 -18.63 3.42 5.90
CA PRO A 51 -18.79 2.28 6.79
C PRO A 51 -17.48 1.49 6.93
N ASP A 52 -17.49 0.50 7.82
CA ASP A 52 -16.42 -0.48 7.92
C ASP A 52 -16.14 -1.12 6.57
N SER A 53 -14.86 -1.21 6.21
CA SER A 53 -14.41 -1.96 5.04
C SER A 53 -13.73 -3.23 5.52
N ILE A 54 -14.41 -4.35 5.41
CA ILE A 54 -13.94 -5.69 5.80
C ILE A 54 -13.50 -6.43 4.54
N GLY A 55 -12.44 -7.21 4.60
CA GLY A 55 -12.05 -8.03 3.45
C GLY A 55 -10.71 -8.74 3.58
N PRO A 56 -10.33 -9.49 2.55
CA PRO A 56 -9.00 -10.06 2.42
C PRO A 56 -7.96 -8.98 2.15
N VAL A 57 -6.69 -9.24 2.46
CA VAL A 57 -5.56 -8.39 2.03
C VAL A 57 -5.23 -8.63 0.57
N PHE A 58 -5.21 -9.89 0.13
CA PHE A 58 -5.03 -10.29 -1.27
C PHE A 58 -6.32 -10.83 -1.87
N GLU A 59 -6.64 -10.41 -3.08
CA GLU A 59 -7.81 -10.88 -3.82
C GLU A 59 -7.49 -10.95 -5.30
N THR A 60 -7.88 -12.03 -5.97
CA THR A 60 -7.80 -12.15 -7.43
C THR A 60 -9.06 -11.56 -8.05
N ASP A 61 -8.91 -10.64 -8.99
CA ASP A 61 -10.02 -10.15 -9.78
C ASP A 61 -10.61 -11.30 -10.63
N PRO A 62 -11.91 -11.62 -10.51
CA PRO A 62 -12.48 -12.80 -11.15
C PRO A 62 -12.60 -12.68 -12.68
N VAL A 63 -12.51 -11.48 -13.24
CA VAL A 63 -12.65 -11.24 -14.69
C VAL A 63 -11.29 -11.24 -15.38
N SER A 64 -10.34 -10.48 -14.84
CA SER A 64 -9.00 -10.28 -15.40
C SER A 64 -7.95 -11.25 -14.85
N GLY A 65 -8.20 -11.88 -13.70
CA GLY A 65 -7.25 -12.76 -13.02
C GLY A 65 -6.12 -12.02 -12.28
N HIS A 66 -6.09 -10.68 -12.32
CA HIS A 66 -5.04 -9.90 -11.67
C HIS A 66 -5.11 -9.97 -10.14
N LEU A 67 -3.95 -10.03 -9.50
CA LEU A 67 -3.85 -9.91 -8.05
C LEU A 67 -4.02 -8.45 -7.63
N ASN A 68 -4.96 -8.24 -6.72
CA ASN A 68 -5.16 -6.98 -6.01
C ASN A 68 -4.73 -7.13 -4.56
N MET A 69 -4.16 -6.06 -4.03
CA MET A 69 -3.80 -5.98 -2.62
C MET A 69 -4.42 -4.74 -1.99
N ARG A 70 -5.28 -4.97 -1.00
CA ARG A 70 -5.76 -3.91 -0.11
C ARG A 70 -4.94 -3.94 1.17
N TYR A 71 -4.06 -2.96 1.32
CA TYR A 71 -3.20 -2.88 2.48
C TYR A 71 -2.95 -1.43 2.88
N THR A 72 -2.77 -1.22 4.17
CA THR A 72 -2.23 0.02 4.70
C THR A 72 -1.32 -0.27 5.87
N ALA A 73 -0.13 0.33 5.86
CA ALA A 73 0.81 0.27 6.97
C ALA A 73 0.41 1.20 8.13
N ARG A 74 -0.74 1.89 8.03
CA ARG A 74 -1.24 2.73 9.12
C ARG A 74 -1.60 1.83 10.30
N SER A 75 -0.85 1.96 11.38
CA SER A 75 -1.04 1.21 12.62
C SER A 75 -2.30 1.63 13.38
N ARG A 76 -2.75 2.87 13.19
CA ARG A 76 -3.98 3.38 13.79
C ARG A 76 -5.17 2.97 12.95
N ASN A 77 -6.20 2.44 13.60
CA ASN A 77 -7.50 2.13 13.02
C ASN A 77 -7.44 1.03 11.95
N ILE A 78 -6.69 -0.05 12.19
CA ILE A 78 -6.80 -1.29 11.41
C ILE A 78 -6.98 -2.44 12.39
N ILE A 79 -8.07 -3.17 12.23
CA ILE A 79 -8.35 -4.37 13.03
C ILE A 79 -8.00 -5.58 12.16
N TRP A 80 -7.16 -6.45 12.68
CA TRP A 80 -6.77 -7.69 12.02
C TRP A 80 -7.58 -8.84 12.60
N ARG A 81 -7.79 -9.89 11.79
CA ARG A 81 -8.36 -11.14 12.30
C ARG A 81 -7.50 -11.63 13.48
N ASP A 82 -8.15 -11.97 14.58
CA ASP A 82 -7.49 -12.53 15.76
C ASP A 82 -7.13 -13.99 15.53
N ASP A 83 -5.98 -14.18 14.89
CA ASP A 83 -5.46 -15.47 14.48
C ASP A 83 -3.91 -15.41 14.52
N PRO A 84 -3.24 -16.40 15.15
CA PRO A 84 -1.78 -16.42 15.23
C PRO A 84 -1.08 -16.35 13.88
N VAL A 85 -1.65 -17.01 12.85
CA VAL A 85 -1.06 -17.01 11.50
C VAL A 85 -1.19 -15.62 10.85
N THR A 86 -2.34 -14.97 10.99
CA THR A 86 -2.56 -13.59 10.53
C THR A 86 -1.56 -12.62 11.15
N THR A 87 -1.29 -12.77 12.46
CA THR A 87 -0.32 -11.92 13.16
C THR A 87 1.10 -12.12 12.64
N GLN A 88 1.52 -13.38 12.44
CA GLN A 88 2.84 -13.71 11.88
C GLN A 88 2.99 -13.20 10.45
N ALA A 89 1.99 -13.46 9.60
CA ALA A 89 1.96 -12.99 8.22
C ALA A 89 2.04 -11.45 8.14
N ARG A 90 1.35 -10.73 9.03
CA ARG A 90 1.42 -9.26 9.10
C ARG A 90 2.82 -8.78 9.47
N SER A 91 3.45 -9.41 10.47
CA SER A 91 4.81 -9.06 10.90
C SER A 91 5.82 -9.32 9.78
N PHE A 92 5.72 -10.47 9.11
CA PHE A 92 6.57 -10.79 7.96
C PHE A 92 6.38 -9.83 6.80
N LEU A 93 5.12 -9.54 6.42
CA LEU A 93 4.81 -8.54 5.38
C LEU A 93 5.41 -7.18 5.72
N THR A 94 5.35 -6.76 6.99
CA THR A 94 5.95 -5.50 7.44
C THR A 94 7.47 -5.48 7.20
N ALA A 95 8.16 -6.60 7.46
CA ALA A 95 9.59 -6.72 7.19
C ALA A 95 9.91 -6.71 5.68
N VAL A 96 9.09 -7.37 4.86
CA VAL A 96 9.21 -7.35 3.39
C VAL A 96 9.09 -5.91 2.87
N LEU A 97 8.08 -5.16 3.33
CA LEU A 97 7.85 -3.79 2.86
C LEU A 97 8.94 -2.80 3.27
N GLN A 98 9.77 -3.14 4.25
CA GLN A 98 10.90 -2.33 4.66
C GLN A 98 12.18 -2.70 3.92
N ASN A 99 12.39 -4.00 3.66
CA ASN A 99 13.73 -4.51 3.36
C ASN A 99 13.84 -5.26 2.02
N ASP A 100 12.73 -5.52 1.30
CA ASP A 100 12.82 -6.30 0.07
C ASP A 100 13.71 -5.58 -0.97
N PRO A 101 14.68 -6.28 -1.58
CA PRO A 101 15.60 -5.68 -2.54
C PRO A 101 14.93 -5.21 -3.83
N LEU A 102 13.70 -5.67 -4.12
CA LEU A 102 12.92 -5.25 -5.29
C LEU A 102 12.07 -4.01 -5.04
N ILE A 103 12.16 -3.39 -3.85
CA ILE A 103 11.52 -2.10 -3.61
C ILE A 103 12.20 -1.04 -4.49
N VAL A 104 11.43 -0.45 -5.39
CA VAL A 104 11.88 0.66 -6.24
C VAL A 104 11.85 1.93 -5.41
N ARG A 105 13.02 2.57 -5.26
CA ARG A 105 13.16 3.85 -4.55
C ARG A 105 13.49 4.95 -5.53
N HIS A 106 12.68 6.00 -5.55
CA HIS A 106 12.89 7.12 -6.46
C HIS A 106 12.52 8.47 -5.84
N LYS A 107 13.47 9.42 -5.86
CA LYS A 107 13.20 10.82 -5.54
C LYS A 107 12.78 11.55 -6.81
N LEU A 108 11.49 11.90 -6.89
CA LEU A 108 10.94 12.64 -8.03
C LEU A 108 11.56 14.04 -8.14
N LYS A 109 12.02 14.38 -9.34
CA LYS A 109 12.40 15.74 -9.73
C LYS A 109 11.21 16.50 -10.31
N SER A 110 11.32 17.83 -10.42
CA SER A 110 10.31 18.64 -11.09
C SER A 110 10.04 18.12 -12.52
N GLY A 111 8.77 18.04 -12.89
CA GLY A 111 8.33 17.48 -14.18
C GLY A 111 8.23 15.96 -14.24
N GLN A 112 8.65 15.23 -13.19
CA GLN A 112 8.49 13.77 -13.13
C GLN A 112 7.20 13.36 -12.41
N GLY A 113 6.68 12.19 -12.77
CA GLY A 113 5.53 11.57 -12.14
C GLY A 113 5.64 10.06 -12.10
N ILE A 114 4.74 9.42 -11.36
CA ILE A 114 4.61 7.96 -11.28
C ILE A 114 3.20 7.60 -11.69
N ILE A 115 3.09 6.64 -12.60
CA ILE A 115 1.84 5.99 -12.98
C ILE A 115 1.96 4.54 -12.52
N SER A 116 0.98 4.05 -11.79
CA SER A 116 0.97 2.67 -11.31
C SER A 116 -0.46 2.14 -11.17
N ASN A 117 -0.60 0.82 -11.26
CA ASN A 117 -1.86 0.10 -11.01
C ASN A 117 -2.14 -0.04 -9.51
N ASN A 118 -2.06 1.07 -8.77
CA ASN A 118 -2.26 1.14 -7.32
C ASN A 118 -1.39 0.13 -6.53
N VAL A 119 -0.12 0.00 -6.93
CA VAL A 119 0.88 -0.84 -6.24
C VAL A 119 1.13 -0.35 -4.81
N LEU A 120 1.77 -1.17 -3.97
CA LEU A 120 2.18 -0.76 -2.64
C LEU A 120 3.15 0.41 -2.76
N HIS A 121 2.83 1.51 -2.08
CA HIS A 121 3.67 2.68 -2.12
C HIS A 121 3.66 3.43 -0.79
N ASN A 122 4.79 4.04 -0.47
CA ASN A 122 4.90 4.99 0.62
C ASN A 122 5.74 6.20 0.16
N ARG A 123 6.00 7.10 1.10
CA ARG A 123 7.01 8.14 0.92
C ARG A 123 7.76 8.34 2.22
N THR A 124 9.06 8.57 2.13
CA THR A 124 9.86 9.01 3.28
C THR A 124 9.43 10.40 3.78
N GLY A 125 9.79 10.71 5.03
CA GLY A 125 9.72 12.09 5.54
C GLY A 125 10.58 13.03 4.70
N PHE A 126 10.20 14.30 4.61
CA PHE A 126 10.95 15.29 3.83
C PHE A 126 10.96 16.64 4.51
N ILE A 127 11.91 17.47 4.11
CA ILE A 127 12.08 18.85 4.56
C ILE A 127 11.99 19.74 3.32
N ASP A 128 11.05 20.68 3.34
CA ASP A 128 11.01 21.78 2.36
C ASP A 128 12.19 22.73 2.63
N ALA A 129 12.73 23.38 1.60
CA ALA A 129 13.77 24.38 1.87
C ALA A 129 13.14 25.65 2.47
N SER A 130 13.97 26.45 3.14
CA SER A 130 13.54 27.56 4.01
C SER A 130 12.94 28.75 3.26
N ASP A 131 13.03 28.76 1.93
CA ASP A 131 12.46 29.74 1.02
C ASP A 131 11.23 29.17 0.30
N ASP A 132 10.16 29.97 0.20
CA ASP A 132 8.85 29.57 -0.36
C ASP A 132 8.94 29.04 -1.81
N SER A 133 10.04 29.31 -2.50
CA SER A 133 10.33 28.87 -3.87
C SER A 133 10.67 27.37 -4.01
N SER A 134 10.79 26.62 -2.92
CA SER A 134 11.32 25.24 -2.94
C SER A 134 10.43 24.21 -2.22
N SER A 135 9.13 24.48 -2.12
CA SER A 135 8.16 23.53 -1.56
C SER A 135 7.88 22.35 -2.51
N ARG A 136 7.66 21.15 -1.94
CA ARG A 136 7.30 19.96 -2.73
C ARG A 136 5.78 19.90 -3.00
N LEU A 137 5.37 20.25 -4.21
CA LEU A 137 4.01 20.07 -4.69
C LEU A 137 3.87 18.78 -5.53
N LEU A 138 2.84 17.97 -5.26
CA LEU A 138 2.44 16.85 -6.10
C LEU A 138 0.94 16.88 -6.36
N TYR A 139 0.56 16.80 -7.63
CA TYR A 139 -0.81 16.53 -8.04
C TYR A 139 -1.02 15.01 -8.12
N ARG A 140 -2.18 14.54 -7.64
CA ARG A 140 -2.53 13.12 -7.67
C ARG A 140 -3.93 12.94 -8.24
N ILE A 141 -4.02 12.10 -9.26
CA ILE A 141 -5.27 11.65 -9.86
C ILE A 141 -5.41 10.15 -9.59
N ARG A 142 -6.64 9.66 -9.51
CA ARG A 142 -6.95 8.24 -9.32
C ARG A 142 -7.99 7.83 -10.35
N TYR A 143 -7.76 6.68 -10.97
CA TYR A 143 -8.71 6.02 -11.85
C TYR A 143 -9.24 4.77 -11.17
N LYS A 144 -10.49 4.41 -11.45
CA LYS A 144 -11.10 3.18 -10.93
C LYS A 144 -10.60 1.95 -11.69
N GLU A 145 -10.29 2.13 -12.96
CA GLU A 145 -9.87 1.08 -13.87
C GLU A 145 -8.34 0.97 -13.89
N ARG A 146 -7.85 -0.26 -14.02
CA ARG A 146 -6.45 -0.54 -14.30
C ARG A 146 -6.06 0.05 -15.66
N VAL A 147 -4.79 0.39 -15.82
CA VAL A 147 -4.26 0.74 -17.15
C VAL A 147 -4.33 -0.48 -18.06
N SER A 148 -5.08 -0.40 -19.15
CA SER A 148 -5.05 -1.38 -20.22
C SER A 148 -3.93 -1.05 -21.20
N VAL A 149 -3.15 -2.05 -21.60
CA VAL A 149 -2.27 -1.92 -22.77
C VAL A 149 -3.15 -2.17 -24.00
N ALA A 150 -3.13 -1.23 -24.94
CA ALA A 150 -3.83 -1.36 -26.22
C ALA A 150 -3.10 -2.32 -27.17
#